data_AF-M1CIJ8-F1
#
_entry.id   AF-M1CIJ8-F1
#
_cell.length_a   1.000
_cell.length_b   1.000
_cell.length_c   1.000
_cell.angle_alpha   90.00
_cell.angle_beta   90.00
_cell.angle_gamma   90.00
#
_symmetry.space_group_name_H-M   'P 1'
#
loop_
_entity.id
_entity.type
_entity.pdbx_description
1 polymer ?
#
loop_
_entity_poly.entity_id
_entity_poly.type
_entity_poly.pdbx_seq_one_letter_code
_entity_poly.pdbx_strand_id
1 'polypeptide(L)'
;MDKRRMLIHGGIGLSGLRLGDTWVLELSENLHLGVWQEIVTHPSPPSRSGHTLTPVGGNQTILFGGRGLGYEVLNDVWLFDTSDGHWRWVQLLFDLQNIPQGLTLPRVGHSANLIIGGRLLIYGGEDSYRHRKNDFWVLDISSVTSIMQSGSPPSPDRSMTKLWRRLKSKGDNPCGRSFHRACVDPSGRNLYIFGGMVDGLLNPAESSVLRFDGELFLVELLLQC
;
A
#
# COMPACT_ATOMS: atom_id res chain seq x y z
N MET A 1 -5.62 14.39 1.14
CA MET A 1 -4.95 15.21 2.16
C MET A 1 -4.82 16.61 1.61
N ASP A 2 -5.03 17.63 2.44
CA ASP A 2 -4.47 18.96 2.21
C ASP A 2 -3.00 18.79 1.79
N LYS A 3 -2.55 19.49 0.74
CA LYS A 3 -1.19 19.36 0.17
C LYS A 3 -0.08 19.73 1.16
N ARG A 4 -0.45 20.19 2.36
CA ARG A 4 0.44 20.60 3.45
C ARG A 4 0.60 19.57 4.55
N ARG A 5 -0.03 18.39 4.46
CA ARG A 5 0.10 17.35 5.49
C ARG A 5 0.80 16.11 4.97
N MET A 6 1.67 15.55 5.81
CA MET A 6 2.32 14.27 5.58
C MET A 6 2.00 13.33 6.74
N LEU A 7 1.42 12.17 6.43
CA LEU A 7 1.19 11.08 7.39
C LEU A 7 2.37 10.12 7.38
N ILE A 8 2.84 9.74 8.57
CA ILE A 8 3.77 8.65 8.79
C ILE A 8 3.14 7.66 9.75
N HIS A 9 3.29 6.37 9.47
CA HIS A 9 2.95 5.32 10.40
C HIS A 9 4.04 4.25 10.39
N GLY A 10 4.44 3.78 11.55
CA GLY A 10 5.38 2.68 11.73
C GLY A 10 6.78 2.92 11.15
N GLY A 11 7.44 1.84 10.72
CA GLY A 11 8.84 1.85 10.31
C GLY A 11 9.71 0.90 11.13
N ILE A 12 11.02 1.05 11.03
CA ILE A 12 12.01 0.28 11.79
C ILE A 12 12.81 1.26 12.64
N GLY A 13 12.67 1.17 13.96
CA GLY A 13 13.43 1.94 14.93
C GLY A 13 14.76 1.28 15.29
N LEU A 14 15.33 1.73 16.41
CA LEU A 14 16.55 1.18 16.96
C LEU A 14 16.45 -0.34 17.19
N SER A 15 17.56 -1.04 16.99
CA SER A 15 17.66 -2.49 17.17
C SER A 15 16.69 -3.31 16.31
N GLY A 16 16.17 -2.75 15.21
CA GLY A 16 15.27 -3.46 14.30
C GLY A 16 13.82 -3.58 14.79
N LEU A 17 13.45 -2.86 15.85
CA LEU A 17 12.09 -2.85 16.38
C LEU A 17 11.13 -2.23 15.36
N ARG A 18 10.01 -2.91 15.09
CA ARG A 18 8.95 -2.31 14.26
C ARG A 18 8.18 -1.31 15.09
N LEU A 19 7.99 -0.12 14.55
CA LEU A 19 7.20 0.92 15.17
C LEU A 19 5.74 0.83 14.70
N GLY A 20 4.82 1.34 15.51
CA GLY A 20 3.38 1.42 15.22
C GLY A 20 2.77 2.77 15.61
N ASP A 21 3.62 3.75 15.90
CA ASP A 21 3.24 5.14 16.13
C ASP A 21 2.79 5.80 14.82
N THR A 22 1.91 6.79 14.95
CA THR A 22 1.41 7.58 13.84
C THR A 22 1.78 9.03 14.07
N TRP A 23 2.38 9.66 13.07
CA TRP A 23 2.77 11.07 13.12
C TRP A 23 2.21 11.81 11.93
N VAL A 24 1.85 13.07 12.14
CA VAL A 24 1.55 14.00 11.06
C VAL A 24 2.48 15.19 11.15
N LEU A 25 3.08 15.52 10.00
CA LEU A 25 3.71 16.81 9.78
C LEU A 25 2.70 17.72 9.09
N GLU A 26 2.39 18.85 9.71
CA GLU A 26 1.61 19.93 9.09
C GLU A 26 2.53 21.09 8.74
N LEU A 27 2.54 21.45 7.45
CA LEU A 27 3.34 22.53 6.89
C LEU A 27 2.58 23.86 6.93
N SER A 28 3.30 24.95 7.21
CA SER A 28 2.78 26.30 7.08
C SER A 28 2.37 26.61 5.64
N GLU A 29 1.55 27.65 5.45
CA GLU A 29 1.08 28.07 4.11
C GLU A 29 2.23 28.38 3.14
N ASN A 30 3.32 28.97 3.65
CA ASN A 30 4.52 29.27 2.88
C ASN A 30 5.54 28.11 2.81
N LEU A 31 5.21 26.94 3.36
CA LEU A 31 6.04 25.73 3.38
C LEU A 31 7.43 25.90 4.05
N HIS A 32 7.63 26.95 4.84
CA HIS A 32 8.91 27.20 5.52
C HIS A 32 8.98 26.61 6.93
N LEU A 33 7.83 26.31 7.53
CA LEU A 33 7.74 25.72 8.86
C LEU A 33 6.89 24.45 8.81
N GLY A 34 7.17 23.54 9.73
CA GLY A 34 6.41 22.32 9.91
C GLY A 34 6.29 21.98 11.39
N VAL A 35 5.11 21.52 11.79
CA VAL A 35 4.84 21.05 13.16
C VAL A 35 4.55 19.55 13.09
N TRP A 36 5.30 18.80 13.90
CA TRP A 36 5.05 17.37 14.09
C TRP A 36 4.07 17.17 15.23
N GLN A 37 3.09 16.31 15.01
CA GLN A 37 2.12 15.87 16.02
C GLN A 37 2.03 14.35 16.01
N GLU A 38 2.20 13.74 17.19
CA GLU A 38 1.92 12.32 17.39
C GLU A 38 0.42 12.11 17.55
N ILE A 39 -0.09 11.05 16.91
CA ILE A 39 -1.50 10.75 16.78
C ILE A 39 -1.79 9.41 17.42
N VAL A 40 -2.46 9.51 18.55
CA VAL A 40 -2.85 8.39 19.36
C VAL A 40 -4.35 8.18 19.19
N THR A 41 -4.73 7.10 18.51
CA THR A 41 -6.11 6.71 18.30
C THR A 41 -6.30 5.24 18.64
N HIS A 42 -7.52 4.87 19.02
CA HIS A 42 -7.90 3.47 19.15
C HIS A 42 -9.21 3.22 18.39
N PRO A 43 -9.25 2.21 17.48
CA PRO A 43 -8.15 1.32 17.11
C PRO A 43 -7.02 2.04 16.32
N SER A 44 -5.90 1.34 16.09
CA SER A 44 -4.74 1.79 15.30
C SER A 44 -4.05 0.58 14.66
N PRO A 45 -3.43 0.71 13.46
CA PRO A 45 -2.71 -0.40 12.86
C PRO A 45 -1.55 -0.87 13.77
N PRO A 46 -1.31 -2.18 13.88
CA PRO A 46 -0.17 -2.69 14.64
C PRO A 46 1.17 -2.31 13.99
N SER A 47 2.22 -2.37 14.81
CA SER A 47 3.59 -2.07 14.41
C SER A 47 4.04 -2.84 13.17
N ARG A 48 4.61 -2.12 12.19
CA ARG A 48 4.95 -2.70 10.88
C ARG A 48 5.99 -1.89 10.11
N SER A 49 6.64 -2.52 9.14
CA SER A 49 7.53 -1.86 8.16
C SER A 49 7.32 -2.37 6.73
N GLY A 50 7.79 -1.63 5.72
CA GLY A 50 7.65 -2.00 4.31
C GLY A 50 6.22 -2.11 3.79
N HIS A 51 5.27 -1.49 4.49
CA HIS A 51 3.88 -1.29 4.06
C HIS A 51 3.81 -0.08 3.10
N THR A 52 2.63 0.16 2.53
CA THR A 52 2.36 1.36 1.74
C THR A 52 1.35 2.26 2.46
N LEU A 53 1.53 3.58 2.34
CA LEU A 53 0.56 4.61 2.71
C LEU A 53 0.20 5.39 1.44
N THR A 54 -1.05 5.30 1.00
CA THR A 54 -1.51 5.88 -0.26
C THR A 54 -2.66 6.86 -0.01
N PRO A 55 -2.45 8.17 -0.23
CA PRO A 55 -3.55 9.13 -0.18
C PRO A 55 -4.59 8.85 -1.26
N VAL A 56 -5.88 8.91 -0.92
CA VAL A 56 -6.99 8.53 -1.83
C VAL A 56 -7.98 9.65 -2.12
N GLY A 57 -7.62 10.88 -1.77
CA GLY A 57 -8.52 12.03 -1.84
C GLY A 57 -9.32 12.21 -0.54
N GLY A 58 -10.15 13.25 -0.48
CA GLY A 58 -11.11 13.44 0.63
C GLY A 58 -10.52 13.32 2.04
N ASN A 59 -9.29 13.78 2.27
CA ASN A 59 -8.62 13.67 3.58
C ASN A 59 -8.44 12.24 4.13
N GLN A 60 -8.40 11.27 3.21
CA GLN A 60 -8.25 9.85 3.50
C GLN A 60 -6.93 9.28 2.95
N THR A 61 -6.37 8.34 3.69
CA THR A 61 -5.14 7.61 3.33
C THR A 61 -5.32 6.13 3.65
N ILE A 62 -4.95 5.26 2.71
CA ILE A 62 -5.00 3.80 2.88
C ILE A 62 -3.62 3.29 3.25
N LEU A 63 -3.56 2.48 4.30
CA LEU A 63 -2.43 1.64 4.65
C LEU A 63 -2.71 0.22 4.17
N PHE A 64 -1.73 -0.41 3.52
CA PHE A 64 -1.82 -1.83 3.15
C PHE A 64 -0.53 -2.61 3.43
N GLY A 65 -0.71 -3.80 3.99
CA GLY A 65 0.31 -4.83 4.13
C GLY A 65 1.49 -4.45 5.02
N GLY A 66 2.69 -4.89 4.62
CA GLY A 66 3.93 -4.73 5.38
C GLY A 66 4.35 -5.98 6.15
N ARG A 67 5.37 -5.84 6.99
CA ARG A 67 5.87 -6.88 7.88
C ARG A 67 5.71 -6.43 9.32
N GLY A 68 4.97 -7.21 10.11
CA GLY A 68 4.63 -6.90 11.49
C GLY A 68 5.75 -7.19 12.50
N LEU A 69 5.41 -7.10 13.78
CA LEU A 69 6.34 -7.31 14.89
C LEU A 69 6.84 -8.76 14.97
N GLY A 70 5.96 -9.74 14.72
CA GLY A 70 6.28 -11.16 14.69
C GLY A 70 6.91 -11.62 13.37
N TYR A 71 7.35 -10.69 12.52
CA TYR A 71 7.88 -10.93 11.17
C TYR A 71 6.88 -11.53 10.17
N GLU A 72 5.61 -11.63 10.56
CA GLU A 72 4.52 -11.99 9.67
C GLU A 72 4.36 -10.94 8.57
N VAL A 73 4.13 -11.39 7.35
CA VAL A 73 3.76 -10.51 6.25
C VAL A 73 2.25 -10.30 6.29
N LEU A 74 1.84 -9.04 6.28
CA LEU A 74 0.47 -8.60 6.52
C LEU A 74 -0.27 -8.37 5.20
N ASN A 75 -1.59 -8.48 5.26
CA ASN A 75 -2.54 -8.15 4.19
C ASN A 75 -3.73 -7.32 4.68
N ASP A 76 -3.70 -6.84 5.91
CA ASP A 76 -4.75 -5.99 6.44
C ASP A 76 -4.74 -4.63 5.76
N VAL A 77 -5.92 -4.04 5.68
CA VAL A 77 -6.14 -2.73 5.09
C VAL A 77 -6.65 -1.81 6.20
N TRP A 78 -6.03 -0.65 6.33
CA TRP A 78 -6.48 0.39 7.26
C TRP A 78 -6.73 1.69 6.52
N LEU A 79 -7.75 2.41 6.96
CA LEU A 79 -8.11 3.73 6.49
C LEU A 79 -7.82 4.73 7.59
N PHE A 80 -6.96 5.70 7.30
CA PHE A 80 -6.83 6.91 8.09
C PHE A 80 -7.76 7.97 7.52
N ASP A 81 -8.70 8.46 8.32
CA ASP A 81 -9.70 9.44 7.93
C ASP A 81 -9.60 10.68 8.83
N THR A 82 -9.71 11.86 8.20
CA THR A 82 -9.72 13.17 8.87
C THR A 82 -10.85 14.08 8.36
N SER A 83 -11.87 13.50 7.71
CA SER A 83 -12.93 14.24 7.02
C SER A 83 -13.86 15.00 7.97
N ASP A 84 -14.09 14.50 9.18
CA ASP A 84 -14.98 15.06 10.20
C ASP A 84 -14.22 15.91 11.25
N GLY A 85 -12.99 16.32 10.94
CA GLY A 85 -12.11 17.05 11.84
C GLY A 85 -11.44 16.18 12.91
N HIS A 86 -11.81 14.90 13.03
CA HIS A 86 -11.21 13.96 13.96
C HIS A 86 -10.31 12.99 13.23
N TRP A 87 -9.20 12.63 13.87
CA TRP A 87 -8.21 11.76 13.27
C TRP A 87 -8.50 10.35 13.77
N ARG A 88 -8.72 9.42 12.84
CA ARG A 88 -9.07 8.05 13.21
C ARG A 88 -8.50 7.05 12.24
N TRP A 89 -8.11 5.91 12.78
CA TRP A 89 -7.83 4.70 12.03
C TRP A 89 -9.06 3.78 12.05
N VAL A 90 -9.37 3.20 10.90
CA VAL A 90 -10.45 2.22 10.75
C VAL A 90 -9.91 1.03 9.98
N GLN A 91 -9.95 -0.16 10.57
CA GLN A 91 -9.59 -1.39 9.87
C GLN A 91 -10.70 -1.75 8.89
N LEU A 92 -10.35 -1.98 7.63
CA LEU A 92 -11.29 -2.40 6.60
C LEU A 92 -11.25 -3.92 6.49
N LEU A 93 -12.36 -4.56 6.85
CA LEU A 93 -12.51 -6.01 6.83
C LEU A 93 -13.11 -6.48 5.50
N PHE A 94 -12.59 -7.60 5.00
CA PHE A 94 -12.92 -8.09 3.66
C PHE A 94 -12.87 -9.60 3.58
N ASP A 95 -13.66 -10.14 2.66
CA ASP A 95 -13.73 -11.58 2.44
C ASP A 95 -12.60 -12.07 1.54
N LEU A 96 -11.86 -13.05 2.03
CA LEU A 96 -10.80 -13.73 1.29
C LEU A 96 -11.33 -14.82 0.33
N GLN A 97 -12.60 -15.24 0.45
CA GLN A 97 -13.18 -16.27 -0.42
C GLN A 97 -13.14 -15.91 -1.91
N ASN A 98 -13.06 -14.61 -2.25
CA ASN A 98 -12.94 -14.14 -3.62
C ASN A 98 -11.50 -14.08 -4.15
N ILE A 99 -10.51 -14.49 -3.35
CA ILE A 99 -9.11 -14.63 -3.78
C ILE A 99 -8.92 -16.05 -4.32
N PRO A 100 -8.61 -16.22 -5.62
CA PRO A 100 -8.40 -17.55 -6.20
C PRO A 100 -7.32 -18.34 -5.45
N GLN A 101 -7.53 -19.65 -5.30
CA GLN A 101 -6.58 -20.55 -4.64
C GLN A 101 -5.18 -20.44 -5.26
N GLY A 102 -4.16 -20.46 -4.40
CA GLY A 102 -2.75 -20.31 -4.80
C GLY A 102 -2.28 -18.85 -4.94
N LEU A 103 -3.17 -17.86 -4.75
CA LEU A 103 -2.80 -16.44 -4.72
C LEU A 103 -2.81 -15.90 -3.31
N THR A 104 -1.80 -15.10 -2.97
CA THR A 104 -1.63 -14.55 -1.62
C THR A 104 -1.63 -13.02 -1.67
N LEU A 105 -2.53 -12.41 -0.89
CA LEU A 105 -2.53 -10.97 -0.68
C LEU A 105 -1.38 -10.47 0.20
N PRO A 106 -0.93 -11.21 1.26
CA PRO A 106 0.15 -10.76 2.12
C PRO A 106 1.39 -10.35 1.34
N ARG A 107 1.83 -9.11 1.57
CA ARG A 107 3.02 -8.57 0.90
C ARG A 107 3.71 -7.45 1.67
N VAL A 108 5.04 -7.44 1.58
CA VAL A 108 5.92 -6.36 2.06
C VAL A 108 6.81 -5.87 0.92
N GLY A 109 7.19 -4.59 0.94
CA GLY A 109 8.01 -3.98 -0.11
C GLY A 109 7.29 -3.89 -1.46
N HIS A 110 5.97 -3.87 -1.45
CA HIS A 110 5.17 -3.67 -2.66
C HIS A 110 4.99 -2.18 -2.95
N SER A 111 4.55 -1.84 -4.16
CA SER A 111 4.06 -0.49 -4.48
C SER A 111 2.54 -0.46 -4.46
N ALA A 112 1.95 0.64 -4.01
CA ALA A 112 0.53 0.94 -4.12
C ALA A 112 0.37 2.36 -4.65
N ASN A 113 -0.46 2.56 -5.67
CA ASN A 113 -0.65 3.86 -6.29
C ASN A 113 -2.13 4.11 -6.59
N LEU A 114 -2.57 5.35 -6.38
CA LEU A 114 -3.90 5.79 -6.79
C LEU A 114 -3.95 5.86 -8.33
N ILE A 115 -4.92 5.17 -8.93
CA ILE A 115 -5.14 5.12 -10.38
C ILE A 115 -6.53 5.68 -10.73
N ILE A 116 -6.79 5.82 -12.03
CA ILE A 116 -8.07 6.31 -12.54
C ILE A 116 -9.28 5.57 -11.95
N GLY A 117 -10.27 6.35 -11.55
CA GLY A 117 -11.50 5.87 -10.89
C GLY A 117 -11.38 5.69 -9.38
N GLY A 118 -10.38 6.29 -8.72
CA GLY A 118 -10.28 6.30 -7.25
C GLY A 118 -9.92 4.94 -6.63
N ARG A 119 -9.20 4.10 -7.39
CA ARG A 119 -8.80 2.76 -6.98
C ARG A 119 -7.30 2.69 -6.76
N LEU A 120 -6.85 1.71 -5.98
CA LEU A 120 -5.43 1.49 -5.73
C LEU A 120 -4.93 0.34 -6.60
N LEU A 121 -3.88 0.60 -7.39
CA LEU A 121 -3.13 -0.44 -8.09
C LEU A 121 -1.92 -0.84 -7.25
N ILE A 122 -1.87 -2.11 -6.89
CA ILE A 122 -0.83 -2.73 -6.10
C ILE A 122 -0.02 -3.67 -6.99
N TYR A 123 1.30 -3.56 -6.90
CA TYR A 123 2.22 -4.38 -7.67
C TYR A 123 3.37 -4.90 -6.81
N GLY A 124 3.68 -6.19 -7.01
CA GLY A 124 4.86 -6.85 -6.47
C GLY A 124 4.87 -6.99 -4.95
N GLY A 125 6.07 -6.89 -4.38
CA GLY A 125 6.37 -7.24 -3.00
C GLY A 125 6.77 -8.70 -2.86
N GLU A 126 6.96 -9.14 -1.61
CA GLU A 126 7.30 -10.52 -1.26
C GLU A 126 6.41 -11.03 -0.12
N ASP A 127 6.22 -12.34 -0.03
CA ASP A 127 5.53 -12.98 1.11
C ASP A 127 6.48 -13.40 2.25
N SER A 128 5.94 -14.10 3.24
CA SER A 128 6.67 -14.60 4.40
C SER A 128 7.81 -15.55 4.05
N TYR A 129 7.77 -16.19 2.87
CA TYR A 129 8.83 -17.08 2.37
C TYR A 129 9.83 -16.35 1.48
N ARG A 130 9.72 -15.02 1.37
CA ARG A 130 10.51 -14.17 0.47
C ARG A 130 10.31 -14.51 -1.01
N HIS A 131 9.20 -15.15 -1.36
CA HIS A 131 8.84 -15.31 -2.76
C HIS A 131 8.36 -13.98 -3.31
N ARG A 132 9.12 -13.44 -4.27
CA ARG A 132 8.79 -12.19 -4.94
C ARG A 132 7.57 -12.34 -5.83
N LYS A 133 6.75 -11.31 -5.86
CA LYS A 133 5.48 -11.27 -6.59
C LYS A 133 5.63 -10.39 -7.81
N ASN A 134 4.94 -10.76 -8.88
CA ASN A 134 4.80 -10.00 -10.14
C ASN A 134 3.32 -9.77 -10.47
N ASP A 135 2.43 -9.94 -9.49
CA ASP A 135 1.00 -9.81 -9.69
C ASP A 135 0.52 -8.36 -9.50
N PHE A 136 -0.53 -8.01 -10.25
CA PHE A 136 -1.22 -6.73 -10.14
C PHE A 136 -2.57 -6.94 -9.46
N TRP A 137 -2.83 -6.17 -8.41
CA TRP A 137 -4.10 -6.16 -7.70
C TRP A 137 -4.70 -4.77 -7.70
N VAL A 138 -6.01 -4.71 -7.89
CA VAL A 138 -6.80 -3.50 -7.67
C VAL A 138 -7.53 -3.64 -6.35
N LEU A 139 -7.33 -2.65 -5.47
CA LEU A 139 -8.12 -2.44 -4.28
C LEU A 139 -9.16 -1.34 -4.57
N ASP A 140 -10.44 -1.72 -4.58
CA ASP A 140 -11.58 -0.84 -4.85
C ASP A 140 -12.20 -0.32 -3.55
N ILE A 141 -11.76 0.86 -3.14
CA ILE A 141 -12.22 1.53 -1.91
C ILE A 141 -13.44 2.43 -2.12
N SER A 142 -13.99 2.53 -3.34
CA SER A 142 -15.12 3.42 -3.65
C SER A 142 -16.28 3.24 -2.68
N SER A 143 -16.64 1.98 -2.43
CA SER A 143 -17.74 1.61 -1.54
C SER A 143 -17.48 2.01 -0.09
N VAL A 144 -16.22 2.05 0.35
CA VAL A 144 -15.82 2.45 1.71
C VAL A 144 -15.91 3.97 1.86
N THR A 145 -15.43 4.71 0.86
CA THR A 145 -15.49 6.18 0.87
C THR A 145 -16.94 6.70 0.88
N SER A 146 -17.85 6.08 0.11
CA SER A 146 -19.26 6.44 0.11
C SER A 146 -19.96 6.15 1.44
N ILE A 147 -19.62 5.04 2.10
CA ILE A 147 -20.16 4.71 3.43
C ILE A 147 -19.75 5.77 4.45
N MET A 148 -18.47 6.14 4.50
CA MET A 148 -18.00 7.15 5.44
C MET A 148 -18.61 8.54 5.19
N GLN A 149 -18.84 8.91 3.93
CA GLN A 149 -19.52 10.16 3.57
C GLN A 149 -21.00 10.19 4.00
N SER A 150 -21.65 9.03 4.13
CA SER A 150 -23.03 8.93 4.63
C SER A 150 -23.15 9.09 6.16
N GLY A 151 -22.03 9.30 6.87
CA GLY A 151 -22.01 9.45 8.33
C GLY A 151 -22.19 8.14 9.10
N SER A 152 -22.31 7.00 8.41
CA SER A 152 -22.33 5.68 9.04
C SER A 152 -20.92 5.11 9.10
N PRO A 153 -20.34 4.88 10.29
CA PRO A 153 -19.07 4.17 10.37
C PRO A 153 -19.25 2.77 9.78
N PRO A 154 -18.31 2.26 8.97
CA PRO A 154 -18.36 0.86 8.56
C PRO A 154 -18.33 0.02 9.84
N SER A 155 -19.40 -0.75 10.07
CA SER A 155 -19.44 -1.66 11.21
C SER A 155 -18.34 -2.71 11.06
N PRO A 156 -17.69 -3.14 12.15
CA PRO A 156 -16.68 -4.20 12.11
C PRO A 156 -17.21 -5.51 11.50
N ASP A 157 -18.53 -5.71 11.52
CA ASP A 157 -19.17 -6.92 10.98
C ASP A 157 -19.54 -6.82 9.49
N ARG A 158 -19.36 -5.64 8.86
CA ARG A 158 -19.69 -5.46 7.45
C ARG A 158 -18.51 -5.88 6.57
N SER A 159 -18.43 -7.19 6.32
CA SER A 159 -17.48 -7.75 5.35
C SER A 159 -17.73 -7.19 3.95
N MET A 160 -16.72 -6.54 3.39
CA MET A 160 -16.77 -5.98 2.05
C MET A 160 -16.35 -7.03 1.02
N THR A 161 -17.35 -7.64 0.37
CA THR A 161 -17.17 -8.84 -0.47
C THR A 161 -16.42 -8.62 -1.79
N LYS A 162 -16.12 -7.38 -2.23
CA LYS A 162 -15.48 -7.13 -3.54
C LYS A 162 -14.36 -6.09 -3.54
N LEU A 163 -13.59 -6.01 -2.47
CA LEU A 163 -12.48 -5.05 -2.38
C LEU A 163 -11.34 -5.36 -3.36
N TRP A 164 -11.04 -6.63 -3.60
CA TRP A 164 -9.86 -7.05 -4.34
C TRP A 164 -10.21 -7.61 -5.72
N ARG A 165 -9.50 -7.14 -6.75
CA ARG A 165 -9.55 -7.68 -8.11
C ARG A 165 -8.16 -7.85 -8.68
N ARG A 166 -7.78 -9.07 -9.03
CA ARG A 166 -6.52 -9.31 -9.76
C ARG A 166 -6.64 -8.84 -11.20
N LEU A 167 -5.63 -8.12 -11.68
CA LEU A 167 -5.52 -7.77 -13.10
C LEU A 167 -4.66 -8.79 -13.83
N LYS A 168 -5.07 -9.07 -15.07
CA LYS A 168 -4.22 -9.76 -16.05
C LYS A 168 -3.50 -8.69 -16.85
N SER A 169 -2.20 -8.87 -17.01
CA SER A 169 -1.37 -8.03 -17.88
C SER A 169 -1.07 -8.76 -19.20
N LYS A 170 -0.69 -8.00 -20.23
CA LYS A 170 -0.33 -8.50 -21.56
C LYS A 170 1.04 -7.92 -21.94
N GLY A 171 1.79 -8.65 -22.77
CA GLY A 171 3.12 -8.24 -23.22
C GLY A 171 4.22 -8.55 -22.19
N ASP A 172 5.31 -7.80 -22.28
CA ASP A 172 6.48 -7.95 -21.41
C ASP A 172 6.15 -7.47 -20.00
N ASN A 173 5.96 -8.43 -19.11
CA ASN A 173 5.63 -8.15 -17.72
C ASN A 173 6.91 -7.99 -16.89
N PRO A 174 6.96 -7.01 -15.97
CA PRO A 174 8.08 -6.94 -15.05
C PRO A 174 8.16 -8.23 -14.23
N CYS A 175 9.38 -8.71 -14.01
CA CYS A 175 9.63 -9.88 -13.18
C CYS A 175 9.27 -9.61 -11.71
N GLY A 176 9.16 -10.71 -10.95
CA GLY A 176 8.84 -10.66 -9.53
C GLY A 176 9.85 -9.81 -8.77
N ARG A 177 9.37 -8.81 -8.04
CA ARG A 177 10.23 -7.85 -7.33
C ARG A 177 9.63 -7.32 -6.05
N SER A 178 10.50 -6.92 -5.13
CA SER A 178 10.17 -6.24 -3.88
C SER A 178 11.05 -5.01 -3.69
N PHE A 179 10.61 -4.07 -2.86
CA PHE A 179 11.30 -2.81 -2.55
C PHE A 179 11.62 -1.95 -3.80
N HIS A 180 10.81 -2.08 -4.85
CA HIS A 180 10.80 -1.18 -6.01
C HIS A 180 10.01 0.10 -5.70
N ARG A 181 10.13 1.09 -6.58
CA ARG A 181 9.24 2.25 -6.57
C ARG A 181 8.34 2.21 -7.80
N ALA A 182 7.12 2.71 -7.65
CA ALA A 182 6.28 3.00 -8.78
C ALA A 182 5.58 4.35 -8.61
N CYS A 183 5.25 5.01 -9.71
CA CYS A 183 4.47 6.23 -9.75
C CYS A 183 3.51 6.22 -10.94
N VAL A 184 2.40 6.95 -10.81
CA VAL A 184 1.37 7.05 -11.85
C VAL A 184 1.39 8.44 -12.45
N ASP A 185 1.15 8.54 -13.75
CA ASP A 185 1.00 9.81 -14.44
C ASP A 185 -0.26 10.59 -14.01
N PRO A 186 -0.38 11.89 -14.35
CA PRO A 186 -1.56 12.67 -14.00
C PRO A 186 -2.89 12.11 -14.57
N SER A 187 -2.83 11.33 -15.64
CA SER A 187 -4.03 10.70 -16.22
C SER A 187 -4.56 9.54 -15.36
N GLY A 188 -3.73 9.00 -14.46
CA GLY A 188 -4.08 7.84 -13.66
C GLY A 188 -4.02 6.52 -14.43
N ARG A 189 -3.47 6.52 -15.65
CA ARG A 189 -3.49 5.36 -16.59
C ARG A 189 -2.15 4.72 -16.79
N ASN A 190 -1.06 5.47 -16.66
CA ASN A 190 0.28 4.98 -16.91
C ASN A 190 1.04 4.86 -15.60
N LEU A 191 1.44 3.64 -15.24
CA LEU A 191 2.26 3.35 -14.08
C LEU A 191 3.70 3.10 -14.54
N TYR A 192 4.64 3.83 -13.96
CA TYR A 192 6.08 3.64 -14.15
C TYR A 192 6.62 2.87 -12.96
N ILE A 193 7.32 1.76 -13.18
CA ILE A 193 7.93 0.92 -12.16
C ILE A 193 9.44 0.93 -12.38
N PHE A 194 10.20 1.24 -11.33
CA PHE A 194 11.65 1.30 -11.39
C PHE A 194 12.29 0.62 -10.18
N GLY A 195 13.41 -0.04 -10.40
CA GLY A 195 14.19 -0.58 -9.31
C GLY A 195 13.61 -1.85 -8.70
N GLY A 196 14.04 -2.08 -7.47
CA GLY A 196 13.63 -3.19 -6.63
C GLY A 196 14.58 -4.37 -6.70
N MET A 197 14.47 -5.21 -5.70
CA MET A 197 15.19 -6.46 -5.63
C MET A 197 14.47 -7.53 -6.44
N VAL A 198 15.20 -8.25 -7.28
CA VAL A 198 14.73 -9.36 -8.11
C VAL A 198 15.51 -10.65 -7.79
N ASP A 199 14.94 -11.79 -8.15
CA ASP A 199 15.65 -13.07 -8.15
C ASP A 199 16.61 -13.12 -9.37
N GLY A 200 17.87 -13.54 -9.20
CA GLY A 200 18.79 -13.72 -10.34
C GLY A 200 20.13 -14.40 -10.01
N LEU A 201 20.57 -15.35 -10.82
CA LEU A 201 21.85 -16.05 -10.63
C LEU A 201 23.05 -15.10 -10.73
N LEU A 202 23.88 -15.04 -9.69
CA LEU A 202 25.30 -14.69 -9.82
C LEU A 202 26.05 -15.96 -10.25
N ASN A 203 27.08 -15.82 -11.07
CA ASN A 203 28.02 -16.91 -11.38
C ASN A 203 28.52 -17.56 -10.07
N PRO A 204 28.86 -18.87 -10.07
CA PRO A 204 28.77 -19.78 -8.91
C PRO A 204 29.67 -19.51 -7.69
N ALA A 205 30.34 -18.36 -7.59
CA ALA A 205 31.36 -18.12 -6.58
C ALA A 205 30.87 -17.46 -5.28
N GLU A 206 29.71 -16.79 -5.24
CA GLU A 206 29.29 -16.07 -4.02
C GLU A 206 27.81 -16.24 -3.68
N SER A 207 27.57 -16.36 -2.37
CA SER A 207 26.38 -16.92 -1.73
C SER A 207 25.14 -16.02 -1.79
N SER A 208 23.98 -16.67 -1.93
CA SER A 208 22.64 -16.19 -1.54
C SER A 208 22.18 -14.85 -2.15
N VAL A 209 21.60 -15.02 -3.34
CA VAL A 209 21.13 -14.07 -4.35
C VAL A 209 20.10 -13.03 -3.87
N LEU A 210 20.44 -11.75 -4.02
CA LEU A 210 19.53 -10.61 -4.24
C LEU A 210 20.21 -9.68 -5.25
N ARG A 211 19.54 -9.28 -6.35
CA ARG A 211 20.05 -8.27 -7.28
C ARG A 211 19.07 -7.10 -7.39
N PHE A 212 19.59 -5.89 -7.57
CA PHE A 212 18.77 -4.73 -7.93
C PHE A 212 18.60 -4.66 -9.45
N ASP A 213 17.35 -4.55 -9.88
CA ASP A 213 17.02 -4.36 -11.29
C ASP A 213 17.04 -2.87 -11.63
N GLY A 214 17.83 -2.46 -12.62
CA GLY A 214 17.95 -1.06 -13.07
C GLY A 214 16.95 -0.67 -14.16
N GLU A 215 16.01 -1.56 -14.50
CA GLU A 215 15.05 -1.35 -15.58
C GLU A 215 13.86 -0.46 -15.19
N LEU A 216 13.34 0.26 -16.19
CA LEU A 216 12.10 1.05 -16.13
C LEU A 216 11.01 0.33 -16.92
N PHE A 217 9.90 0.03 -16.26
CA PHE A 217 8.72 -0.55 -16.90
C PHE A 217 7.58 0.45 -16.94
N LEU A 218 6.88 0.49 -18.09
CA LEU A 218 5.63 1.22 -18.26
C LEU A 218 4.48 0.22 -18.31
N VAL A 219 3.49 0.42 -17.44
CA VAL A 219 2.25 -0.37 -17.41
C VAL A 219 1.09 0.56 -17.74
N GLU A 220 0.42 0.27 -18.86
CA GLU A 220 -0.76 1.02 -19.30
C GLU A 220 -2.06 0.33 -18.86
N LEU A 221 -2.94 1.09 -18.21
CA LEU A 221 -4.27 0.63 -17.82
C LEU A 221 -5.25 0.76 -18.99
N LEU A 222 -5.54 -0.38 -19.61
CA LEU A 222 -6.56 -0.49 -20.66
C LEU A 222 -7.95 -0.61 -20.01
N LEU A 223 -8.77 0.43 -20.13
CA LEU A 223 -10.19 0.36 -19.74
C LEU A 223 -10.96 -0.37 -20.84
N GLN A 224 -11.58 -1.50 -20.50
CA GLN A 224 -12.57 -2.12 -21.38
C GLN A 224 -13.84 -1.26 -21.33
N CYS A 225 -14.27 -0.75 -22.48
CA CYS A 225 -15.57 -0.12 -22.67
C CYS A 225 -16.69 -1.16 -22.54
#